data_AF-A0A1H0GWZ2-F1
#
_entry.id   AF-A0A1H0GWZ2-F1
#
_cell.length_a   1.000
_cell.length_b   1.000
_cell.length_c   1.000
_cell.angle_alpha   90.00
_cell.angle_beta   90.00
_cell.angle_gamma   90.00
#
_symmetry.space_group_name_H-M   'P 1'
#
loop_
_entity.id
_entity.type
_entity.pdbx_description
1 polymer ?
#
loop_
_entity_poly.entity_id
_entity_poly.type
_entity_poly.pdbx_seq_one_letter_code
_entity_poly.pdbx_strand_id
1 'polypeptide(L)'
;MLNRVAELRLRGRIGRAEPCVLFKAFKPQQDERFDLPSIGVETVHEATAAGLAGIALTAGQSLIIGHDDVLGAMNQAGLFLVGVDSERLA
;
A
#
# COMPACT_ATOMS: atom_id res chain seq x y z
N MET A 1 -6.65 4.56 -7.99
CA MET A 1 -6.95 5.29 -6.73
C MET A 1 -5.78 6.20 -6.33
N LEU A 2 -4.55 5.70 -6.29
CA LEU A 2 -3.38 6.45 -5.84
C LEU A 2 -3.09 7.71 -6.68
N ASN A 3 -3.34 7.68 -7.99
CA ASN A 3 -3.26 8.88 -8.84
C ASN A 3 -4.15 10.03 -8.34
N ARG A 4 -5.32 9.72 -7.77
CA ARG A 4 -6.20 10.73 -7.14
C ARG A 4 -5.59 11.28 -5.85
N VAL A 5 -4.90 10.45 -5.07
CA VAL A 5 -4.18 10.90 -3.86
C VAL A 5 -3.05 11.88 -4.25
N ALA A 6 -2.29 11.56 -5.29
CA ALA A 6 -1.27 12.46 -5.84
C ALA A 6 -1.87 13.81 -6.25
N GLU A 7 -2.97 13.80 -6.99
CA GLU A 7 -3.70 15.01 -7.40
C GLU A 7 -4.18 15.85 -6.20
N LEU A 8 -4.74 15.21 -5.17
CA LEU A 8 -5.21 15.89 -3.96
C LEU A 8 -4.06 16.54 -3.20
N ARG A 9 -2.91 15.86 -3.08
CA ARG A 9 -1.70 16.41 -2.47
C ARG A 9 -1.15 17.60 -3.26
N LEU A 10 -1.11 17.51 -4.59
CA LEU A 10 -0.72 18.62 -5.46
C LEU A 10 -1.63 19.85 -5.29
N ARG A 11 -2.93 19.63 -5.11
CA ARG A 11 -3.91 20.69 -4.85
C ARG A 11 -3.92 21.21 -3.41
N GLY A 12 -3.01 20.75 -2.56
CA GLY A 12 -2.93 21.16 -1.15
C GLY A 12 -4.09 20.66 -0.28
N ARG A 13 -4.81 19.61 -0.72
CA ARG A 13 -5.89 18.98 0.07
C ARG A 13 -5.38 17.94 1.06
N ILE A 14 -4.11 17.54 0.92
CA ILE A 14 -3.35 16.71 1.85
C ILE A 14 -2.11 17.53 2.22
N GLY A 15 -1.77 17.59 3.51
CA GLY A 15 -0.64 18.39 3.98
C GLY A 15 0.68 17.92 3.36
N ARG A 16 1.54 18.85 2.91
CA ARG A 16 2.85 18.48 2.34
C ARG A 16 3.73 17.68 3.31
N ALA A 17 3.68 18.04 4.59
CA ALA A 17 4.41 17.37 5.66
C ALA A 17 3.60 16.22 6.31
N GLU A 18 2.39 15.95 5.83
CA GLU A 18 1.53 14.91 6.39
C GLU A 18 1.97 13.55 5.85
N PRO A 19 2.47 12.62 6.69
CA PRO A 19 2.81 11.28 6.25
C PRO A 19 1.53 10.50 5.98
N CYS A 20 1.49 9.81 4.83
CA CYS A 20 0.36 8.97 4.43
C CYS A 20 0.83 7.57 4.07
N VAL A 21 -0.02 6.57 4.33
CA VAL A 21 0.26 5.15 4.09
C VAL A 21 -0.92 4.55 3.33
N LEU A 22 -0.64 3.68 2.35
CA LEU A 22 -1.66 2.84 1.74
C LEU A 22 -1.86 1.61 2.62
N PHE A 23 -3.08 1.35 3.07
CA PHE A 23 -3.41 0.06 3.70
C PHE A 23 -4.38 -0.72 2.82
N LYS A 24 -3.95 -1.92 2.37
CA LYS A 24 -4.83 -2.90 1.72
C LYS A 24 -5.13 -4.02 2.73
N ALA A 25 -6.20 -3.83 3.50
CA ALA A 25 -6.68 -4.81 4.47
C ALA A 25 -7.50 -5.91 3.81
N PHE A 26 -7.40 -7.13 4.33
CA PHE A 26 -8.37 -8.19 4.11
C PHE A 26 -9.65 -7.85 4.88
N LYS A 27 -10.77 -7.69 4.18
CA LYS A 27 -12.05 -7.29 4.76
C LYS A 27 -12.87 -8.52 5.16
N PRO A 28 -13.72 -8.44 6.20
CA PRO A 28 -14.53 -9.57 6.67
C PRO A 28 -15.41 -10.25 5.61
N GLN A 29 -15.79 -9.52 4.55
CA GLN A 29 -16.64 -10.04 3.48
C GLN A 29 -15.86 -10.74 2.35
N GLN A 30 -14.52 -10.68 2.35
CA GLN A 30 -13.71 -11.29 1.31
C GLN A 30 -13.57 -12.80 1.53
N ASP A 31 -13.56 -13.56 0.44
CA ASP A 31 -13.23 -14.98 0.49
C ASP A 31 -11.72 -15.14 0.30
N GLU A 32 -11.06 -15.72 1.30
CA GLU A 32 -9.61 -15.90 1.33
C GLU A 32 -9.08 -16.67 0.12
N ARG A 33 -9.89 -17.55 -0.47
CA ARG A 33 -9.48 -18.41 -1.60
C ARG A 33 -9.42 -17.66 -2.93
N PHE A 34 -10.15 -16.55 -3.04
CA PHE A 34 -10.42 -15.92 -4.33
C PHE A 34 -10.20 -14.40 -4.35
N ASP A 35 -10.22 -13.73 -3.20
CA ASP A 35 -10.19 -12.27 -3.12
C ASP A 35 -9.22 -11.77 -2.03
N LEU A 36 -7.94 -12.13 -2.18
CA LEU A 36 -6.88 -11.55 -1.37
C LEU A 36 -6.51 -10.15 -1.88
N PRO A 37 -6.37 -9.15 -1.00
CA PRO A 37 -5.76 -7.87 -1.34
C PRO A 37 -4.37 -8.10 -1.94
N SER A 38 -4.13 -7.51 -3.10
CA SER A 38 -2.88 -7.71 -3.83
C SER A 38 -2.14 -6.40 -4.10
N ILE A 39 -0.82 -6.45 -4.12
CA ILE A 39 0.05 -5.40 -4.64
C ILE A 39 1.04 -5.98 -5.65
N GLY A 40 1.49 -5.15 -6.57
CA GLY A 40 2.62 -5.44 -7.45
C GLY A 40 3.49 -4.20 -7.61
N VAL A 41 4.54 -4.27 -8.44
CA VAL A 41 5.50 -3.18 -8.62
C VAL A 41 4.83 -1.85 -9.00
N GLU A 42 3.76 -1.89 -9.80
CA GLU A 42 3.01 -0.69 -10.19
C GLU A 42 2.37 0.01 -8.97
N THR A 43 1.94 -0.74 -7.97
CA THR A 43 1.42 -0.13 -6.72
C THR A 43 2.52 0.65 -6.00
N VAL A 44 3.77 0.21 -6.06
CA VAL A 44 4.91 0.91 -5.47
C VAL A 44 5.19 2.21 -6.24
N HIS A 45 5.18 2.16 -7.57
CA HIS A 45 5.36 3.36 -8.41
C HIS A 45 4.27 4.39 -8.14
N GLU A 46 3.01 3.98 -8.13
CA GLU A 46 1.88 4.86 -7.85
C GLU A 46 1.92 5.42 -6.41
N ALA A 47 2.32 4.60 -5.42
CA ALA A 47 2.47 5.04 -4.03
C ALA A 47 3.58 6.09 -3.88
N THR A 48 4.70 5.88 -4.58
CA THR A 48 5.82 6.82 -4.63
C THR A 48 5.37 8.14 -5.26
N ALA A 49 4.69 8.09 -6.42
CA ALA A 49 4.17 9.28 -7.10
C ALA A 49 3.13 10.04 -6.26
N ALA A 50 2.37 9.33 -5.42
CA ALA A 50 1.43 9.93 -4.48
C ALA A 50 2.09 10.53 -3.22
N GLY A 51 3.41 10.38 -3.05
CA GLY A 51 4.15 10.87 -1.90
C GLY A 51 3.79 10.14 -0.61
N LEU A 52 3.49 8.84 -0.71
CA LEU A 52 3.25 8.00 0.47
C LEU A 52 4.58 7.66 1.18
N ALA A 53 4.50 7.32 2.45
CA ALA A 53 5.64 6.85 3.25
C ALA A 53 5.81 5.32 3.21
N GLY A 54 4.74 4.59 2.88
CA GLY A 54 4.79 3.14 2.84
C GLY A 54 3.45 2.48 2.50
N ILE A 55 3.48 1.15 2.54
CA ILE A 55 2.33 0.28 2.28
C ILE A 55 2.18 -0.69 3.47
N ALA A 56 0.95 -0.86 3.93
CA ALA A 56 0.55 -1.88 4.88
C ALA A 56 -0.36 -2.91 4.20
N LEU A 57 -0.25 -4.17 4.62
CA LEU A 57 -1.06 -5.31 4.18
C LEU A 57 -1.55 -6.11 5.38
N THR A 58 -2.65 -6.86 5.26
CA THR A 58 -3.01 -7.84 6.30
C THR A 58 -2.04 -9.02 6.24
N ALA A 59 -1.33 -9.29 7.32
CA ALA A 59 -0.35 -10.37 7.40
C ALA A 59 -1.04 -11.73 7.17
N GLY A 60 -0.45 -12.58 6.33
CA GLY A 60 -1.01 -13.89 5.98
C GLY A 60 -2.23 -13.86 5.06
N GLN A 61 -2.86 -12.70 4.85
CA GLN A 61 -4.09 -12.55 4.06
C GLN A 61 -3.93 -11.48 2.97
N SER A 62 -2.80 -11.50 2.26
CA SER A 62 -2.51 -10.58 1.16
C SER A 62 -1.52 -11.20 0.19
N LEU A 63 -1.57 -10.78 -1.07
CA LEU A 63 -0.71 -11.28 -2.15
C LEU A 63 0.28 -10.21 -2.62
N ILE A 64 1.55 -10.58 -2.76
CA ILE A 64 2.57 -9.75 -3.40
C ILE A 64 2.92 -10.39 -4.75
N ILE A 65 2.59 -9.72 -5.83
CA ILE A 65 2.83 -10.16 -7.20
C ILE A 65 4.19 -9.62 -7.64
N GLY A 66 5.13 -10.50 -7.96
CA GLY A 66 6.51 -10.12 -8.28
C GLY A 66 7.25 -9.61 -7.03
N HIS A 67 7.38 -10.48 -6.02
CA HIS A 67 7.95 -10.13 -4.71
C HIS A 67 9.28 -9.38 -4.80
N ASP A 68 10.22 -9.87 -5.60
CA ASP A 68 11.56 -9.28 -5.68
C ASP A 68 11.56 -7.93 -6.39
N ASP A 69 10.71 -7.76 -7.42
CA ASP A 69 10.51 -6.48 -8.11
C ASP A 69 9.88 -5.45 -7.17
N VAL A 70 8.88 -5.87 -6.37
CA VAL A 70 8.26 -5.02 -5.35
C VAL A 70 9.30 -4.60 -4.32
N LEU A 71 10.04 -5.54 -3.74
CA LEU A 71 11.04 -5.23 -2.72
C LEU A 71 12.14 -4.31 -3.26
N GLY A 72 12.62 -4.57 -4.49
CA GLY A 72 13.58 -3.72 -5.19
C GLY A 72 13.06 -2.29 -5.37
N ALA A 73 11.82 -2.14 -5.87
CA ALA A 73 11.20 -0.85 -6.06
C ALA A 73 10.94 -0.11 -4.73
N MET A 74 10.50 -0.81 -3.67
CA MET A 74 10.25 -0.21 -2.36
C MET A 74 11.55 0.34 -1.75
N ASN A 75 12.63 -0.44 -1.83
CA ASN A 75 13.96 -0.02 -1.35
C ASN A 75 14.48 1.19 -2.12
N GLN A 76 14.36 1.21 -3.45
CA GLN A 76 14.77 2.35 -4.28
C GLN A 76 13.96 3.61 -3.98
N ALA A 77 12.66 3.46 -3.72
CA ALA A 77 11.76 4.56 -3.39
C ALA A 77 11.87 5.04 -1.93
N GLY A 78 12.57 4.31 -1.06
CA GLY A 78 12.62 4.60 0.38
C GLY A 78 11.27 4.39 1.09
N LEU A 79 10.41 3.54 0.53
CA LEU A 79 9.11 3.19 1.12
C LEU A 79 9.26 1.98 2.04
N PHE A 80 8.51 1.95 3.14
CA PHE A 80 8.40 0.74 3.96
C PHE A 80 7.23 -0.16 3.50
N LEU A 81 7.36 -1.46 3.77
CA LEU A 81 6.29 -2.44 3.68
C LEU A 81 6.09 -3.09 5.06
N VAL A 82 4.84 -3.17 5.53
CA VAL A 82 4.52 -3.81 6.82
C VAL A 82 3.32 -4.74 6.71
N GLY A 83 3.44 -5.94 7.29
CA GLY A 83 2.31 -6.83 7.55
C GLY A 83 1.68 -6.48 8.90
N VAL A 84 0.36 -6.30 8.92
CA VAL A 84 -0.41 -6.02 10.14
C VAL A 84 -1.26 -7.23 10.48
N ASP A 85 -1.08 -7.75 11.69
CA ASP A 85 -1.85 -8.89 12.20
C ASP A 85 -3.34 -8.51 12.31
N SER A 86 -4.23 -9.43 11.92
CA SER A 86 -5.67 -9.21 11.96
C SER A 86 -6.18 -8.97 13.39
N GLU A 87 -5.53 -9.54 14.41
CA GLU A 87 -5.82 -9.28 15.82
C GLU A 87 -5.54 -7.83 16.25
N ARG A 88 -4.61 -7.13 15.59
CA ARG A 88 -4.31 -5.72 15.88
C ARG A 88 -5.28 -4.75 15.19
N LEU A 89 -6.19 -5.26 14.36
CA LEU A 89 -7.19 -4.48 13.63
C LEU A 89 -8.58 -4.52 14.30
N ALA A 90 -8.76 -5.38 15.30
CA ALA A 90 -10.00 -5.56 16.08
C ALA A 90 -9.97 -4.69 17.35
#